data_AF-A0A3B1CZK3-F1
#
_entry.id   AF-A0A3B1CZK3-F1
#
_cell.length_a   1.000
_cell.length_b   1.000
_cell.length_c   1.000
_cell.angle_alpha   90.00
_cell.angle_beta   90.00
_cell.angle_gamma   90.00
#
_symmetry.space_group_name_H-M   'P 1'
#
loop_
_entity.id
_entity.type
_entity.pdbx_description
1 polymer ?
#
loop_
_entity_poly.entity_id
_entity_poly.type
_entity_poly.pdbx_seq_one_letter_code
_entity_poly.pdbx_strand_id
1 'polypeptide(L)'
;MEAYRYQELAYLIVPVFLGMEFFISARNERDRHDAPLGSYVLDFCGFLFMALVPAIFFFTIWAIETSAFPLRATTLARLDRYGVMFMFMGGWWQVYMIGALRAGRLADKNSPLYLWGPFIGLGVFISLLILWVSPWNLKWLSAGWFIFISVVLHVLKIKQKNIARVLWVLTGVTFILENIFFLWIETLV
;
A
#
# COMPACT_ATOMS: atom_id res chain seq x y z
N MET A 1 21.24 -8.07 10.11
CA MET A 1 20.01 -8.77 9.66
C MET A 1 18.83 -8.50 10.58
N GLU A 2 18.99 -8.39 11.91
CA GLU A 2 17.86 -8.16 12.83
C GLU A 2 17.08 -6.84 12.60
N ALA A 3 17.77 -5.70 12.45
CA ALA A 3 17.08 -4.41 12.27
C ALA A 3 16.22 -4.31 10.98
N TYR A 4 16.58 -5.07 9.94
CA TYR A 4 15.83 -5.10 8.67
C TYR A 4 14.49 -5.84 8.82
N ARG A 5 14.45 -6.95 9.58
CA ARG A 5 13.23 -7.74 9.79
C ARG A 5 12.17 -7.01 10.61
N TYR A 6 12.58 -6.28 11.65
CA TYR A 6 11.64 -5.46 12.42
C TYR A 6 11.07 -4.29 11.61
N GLN A 7 11.78 -3.84 10.57
CA GLN A 7 11.26 -2.82 9.64
C GLN A 7 10.15 -3.41 8.78
N GLU A 8 10.32 -4.63 8.26
CA GLU A 8 9.30 -5.33 7.45
C GLU A 8 7.96 -5.45 8.17
N LEU A 9 8.00 -5.73 9.47
CA LEU A 9 6.80 -5.76 10.32
C LEU A 9 6.09 -4.40 10.39
N ALA A 10 6.85 -3.30 10.44
CA ALA A 10 6.27 -1.96 10.43
C ALA A 10 5.66 -1.62 9.05
N TYR A 11 6.23 -2.14 7.95
CA TYR A 11 5.64 -1.98 6.62
C TYR A 11 4.26 -2.64 6.50
N LEU A 12 3.95 -3.69 7.27
CA LEU A 12 2.63 -4.33 7.30
C LEU A 12 1.47 -3.39 7.65
N ILE A 13 1.75 -2.24 8.28
CA ILE A 13 0.72 -1.23 8.58
C ILE A 13 0.01 -0.78 7.30
N VAL A 14 0.72 -0.57 6.18
CA VAL A 14 0.14 -0.07 4.93
C VAL A 14 -0.83 -1.07 4.28
N PRO A 15 -0.47 -2.34 4.01
CA PRO A 15 -1.41 -3.29 3.43
C PRO A 15 -2.52 -3.67 4.42
N VAL A 16 -2.25 -3.76 5.73
CA VAL A 16 -3.32 -4.03 6.71
C VAL A 16 -4.35 -2.89 6.69
N PHE A 17 -3.88 -1.63 6.60
CA PHE A 17 -4.77 -0.48 6.45
C PHE A 17 -5.55 -0.54 5.14
N LEU A 18 -4.89 -0.88 4.02
CA LEU A 18 -5.56 -1.09 2.74
C LEU A 18 -6.61 -2.20 2.81
N GLY A 19 -6.32 -3.31 3.49
CA GLY A 19 -7.25 -4.42 3.70
C GLY A 19 -8.49 -4.01 4.51
N MET A 20 -8.31 -3.21 5.57
CA MET A 20 -9.44 -2.62 6.30
C MET A 20 -10.28 -1.70 5.42
N GLU A 21 -9.64 -0.89 4.58
CA GLU A 21 -10.33 -0.01 3.63
C GLU A 21 -11.13 -0.77 2.58
N PHE A 22 -10.65 -1.93 2.14
CA PHE A 22 -11.39 -2.85 1.28
C PHE A 22 -12.66 -3.37 1.97
N PHE A 23 -12.57 -3.89 3.21
CA PHE A 23 -13.73 -4.37 3.94
C PHE A 23 -14.77 -3.28 4.23
N ILE A 24 -14.32 -2.07 4.58
CA ILE A 24 -15.23 -0.93 4.79
C ILE A 24 -15.94 -0.56 3.47
N SER A 25 -15.23 -0.63 2.35
CA SER A 25 -15.82 -0.38 1.03
C SER A 25 -16.81 -1.47 0.63
N ALA A 26 -16.48 -2.73 0.88
CA ALA A 26 -17.37 -3.87 0.62
C ALA A 26 -18.67 -3.77 1.41
N ARG A 27 -18.59 -3.42 2.71
CA ARG A 27 -19.75 -3.19 3.56
C ARG A 27 -20.64 -2.07 3.00
N ASN A 28 -20.05 -0.93 2.64
CA ASN A 28 -20.82 0.18 2.06
C ASN A 28 -21.49 -0.18 0.73
N GLU A 29 -20.91 -1.07 -0.06
CA GLU A 29 -21.48 -1.51 -1.34
C GLU A 29 -22.64 -2.49 -1.12
N ARG A 30 -22.56 -3.36 -0.11
CA ARG A 30 -23.66 -4.23 0.32
C ARG A 30 -24.87 -3.45 0.80
N ASP A 31 -24.64 -2.37 1.54
CA ASP A 31 -25.71 -1.53 2.06
C ASP A 31 -26.45 -0.74 0.94
N ARG A 32 -25.90 -0.68 -0.27
CA ARG A 32 -26.43 0.11 -1.40
C ARG A 32 -27.06 -0.72 -2.52
N HIS A 33 -26.76 -2.02 -2.63
CA HIS A 33 -27.16 -2.85 -3.77
C HIS A 33 -27.62 -4.25 -3.34
N ASP A 34 -28.75 -4.71 -3.89
CA ASP A 34 -29.34 -6.03 -3.61
C ASP A 34 -28.50 -7.22 -4.09
N ALA A 35 -27.62 -7.03 -5.08
CA ALA A 35 -26.69 -8.05 -5.60
C ALA A 35 -25.28 -7.47 -5.82
N PRO A 36 -24.48 -7.30 -4.75
CA PRO A 36 -23.24 -6.53 -4.80
C PRO A 36 -22.04 -7.41 -5.21
N LEU A 37 -21.95 -7.79 -6.49
CA LEU A 37 -20.80 -8.53 -7.04
C LEU A 37 -19.46 -7.84 -6.72
N GLY A 38 -19.42 -6.50 -6.74
CA GLY A 38 -18.25 -5.71 -6.35
C GLY A 38 -17.83 -5.93 -4.90
N SER A 39 -18.77 -6.15 -3.98
CA SER A 39 -18.45 -6.39 -2.56
C SER A 39 -17.67 -7.68 -2.33
N TYR A 40 -17.90 -8.73 -3.12
CA TYR A 40 -17.15 -9.99 -2.99
C TYR A 40 -15.70 -9.82 -3.45
N VAL A 41 -15.48 -9.04 -4.52
CA VAL A 41 -14.14 -8.70 -4.99
C VAL A 41 -13.41 -7.86 -3.95
N LEU A 42 -14.09 -6.88 -3.36
CA LEU A 42 -13.53 -6.05 -2.29
C LEU A 42 -13.21 -6.87 -1.04
N ASP A 43 -14.08 -7.79 -0.61
CA ASP A 43 -13.81 -8.69 0.52
C ASP A 43 -12.62 -9.62 0.24
N PHE A 44 -12.51 -10.16 -0.96
CA PHE A 44 -11.37 -10.97 -1.37
C PHE A 44 -10.06 -10.17 -1.31
N CYS A 45 -10.06 -8.94 -1.84
CA CYS A 45 -8.92 -8.04 -1.71
C CYS A 45 -8.62 -7.70 -0.24
N GLY A 46 -9.65 -7.45 0.57
CA GLY A 46 -9.52 -7.22 2.00
C GLY A 46 -8.81 -8.37 2.71
N PHE A 47 -9.22 -9.60 2.44
CA PHE A 47 -8.57 -10.81 2.96
C PHE A 47 -7.12 -10.94 2.49
N LEU A 48 -6.87 -10.68 1.20
CA LEU A 48 -5.53 -10.76 0.63
C LEU A 48 -4.55 -9.82 1.34
N PHE A 49 -4.92 -8.56 1.54
CA PHE A 49 -4.03 -7.57 2.15
C PHE A 49 -3.98 -7.63 3.68
N MET A 50 -5.07 -8.00 4.35
CA MET A 50 -5.13 -8.03 5.82
C MET A 50 -4.63 -9.33 6.43
N ALA A 51 -4.80 -10.46 5.73
CA ALA A 51 -4.49 -11.78 6.27
C ALA A 51 -3.39 -12.49 5.45
N LEU A 52 -3.56 -12.64 4.14
CA LEU A 52 -2.63 -13.44 3.34
C LEU A 52 -1.24 -12.81 3.27
N VAL A 53 -1.15 -11.52 2.94
CA VAL A 53 0.13 -10.81 2.86
C VAL A 53 0.88 -10.85 4.20
N PRO A 54 0.28 -10.45 5.36
CA PRO A 54 0.94 -10.61 6.65
C PRO A 54 1.32 -12.06 6.99
N ALA A 55 0.46 -13.04 6.68
CA ALA A 55 0.76 -14.44 6.96
C ALA A 55 1.99 -14.95 6.18
N ILE A 56 2.12 -14.58 4.91
CA ILE A 56 3.31 -14.90 4.09
C ILE A 56 4.56 -14.30 4.74
N PHE A 57 4.48 -13.06 5.21
CA PHE A 57 5.58 -12.36 5.87
C PHE A 57 6.00 -13.00 7.20
N PHE A 58 5.04 -13.28 8.09
CA PHE A 58 5.35 -13.97 9.34
C PHE A 58 5.93 -15.36 9.07
N PHE A 59 5.42 -16.06 8.06
CA PHE A 59 5.95 -17.34 7.64
C PHE A 59 7.39 -17.23 7.12
N THR A 60 7.72 -16.26 6.27
CA THR A 60 9.09 -16.08 5.75
C THR A 60 10.06 -15.75 6.88
N ILE A 61 9.71 -14.79 7.76
CA ILE A 61 10.55 -14.42 8.90
C ILE A 61 10.81 -15.63 9.79
N TRP A 62 9.76 -16.37 10.18
CA TRP A 62 9.88 -17.56 11.02
C TRP A 62 10.75 -18.64 10.35
N ALA A 63 10.53 -18.92 9.07
CA ALA A 63 11.25 -19.95 8.34
C ALA A 63 12.75 -19.61 8.18
N ILE A 64 13.11 -18.33 8.06
CA ILE A 64 14.51 -17.88 8.03
C ILE A 64 15.12 -17.97 9.44
N GLU A 65 14.42 -17.53 10.48
CA GLU A 65 14.94 -17.52 11.86
C GLU A 65 15.20 -18.90 12.43
N THR A 66 14.29 -19.83 12.15
CA THR A 66 14.41 -21.21 12.62
C THR A 66 15.28 -22.08 11.71
N SER A 67 15.76 -21.55 10.59
CA SER A 67 16.44 -22.32 9.54
C SER A 67 15.66 -23.58 9.15
N ALA A 68 14.33 -23.52 9.16
CA ALA A 68 13.45 -24.68 8.97
C ALA A 68 13.62 -25.35 7.60
N PHE A 69 14.09 -24.61 6.59
CA PHE A 69 14.27 -25.10 5.22
C PHE A 69 15.69 -24.83 4.70
N PRO A 70 16.73 -25.53 5.23
CA PRO A 70 18.12 -25.23 4.90
C PRO A 70 18.45 -25.50 3.42
N LEU A 71 17.80 -26.48 2.80
CA LEU A 71 17.97 -26.82 1.37
C LEU A 71 17.28 -25.85 0.40
N ARG A 72 16.42 -24.96 0.90
CA ARG A 72 15.68 -23.97 0.08
C ARG A 72 15.96 -22.53 0.47
N ALA A 73 17.02 -22.28 1.22
CA ALA A 73 17.36 -20.95 1.74
C ALA A 73 17.41 -19.87 0.64
N THR A 74 17.90 -20.20 -0.56
CA THR A 74 17.95 -19.27 -1.71
C THR A 74 16.57 -18.93 -2.27
N THR A 75 15.66 -19.91 -2.33
CA THR A 75 14.28 -19.70 -2.80
C THR A 75 13.49 -18.89 -1.78
N LEU A 76 13.71 -19.20 -0.49
CA LEU A 76 13.07 -18.50 0.62
C LEU A 76 13.53 -17.04 0.71
N ALA A 77 14.83 -16.78 0.51
CA ALA A 77 15.39 -15.43 0.45
C ALA A 77 14.89 -14.63 -0.78
N ARG A 78 14.62 -15.29 -1.91
CA ARG A 78 13.96 -14.64 -3.06
C ARG A 78 12.53 -14.25 -2.71
N LEU A 79 11.74 -15.18 -2.15
CA LEU A 79 10.36 -14.91 -1.74
C LEU A 79 10.28 -13.75 -0.73
N ASP A 80 11.21 -13.73 0.23
CA ASP A 80 11.36 -12.66 1.21
C ASP A 80 11.65 -11.32 0.52
N ARG A 81 12.64 -11.25 -0.38
CA ARG A 81 12.92 -10.03 -1.17
C ARG A 81 11.72 -9.57 -1.99
N TYR A 82 11.02 -10.46 -2.68
CA TYR A 82 9.81 -10.12 -3.44
C TYR A 82 8.72 -9.56 -2.53
N GLY A 83 8.49 -10.21 -1.39
CA GLY A 83 7.57 -9.74 -0.36
C GLY A 83 7.96 -8.34 0.08
N VAL A 84 9.20 -8.15 0.52
CA VAL A 84 9.69 -6.86 1.02
C VAL A 84 9.54 -5.80 -0.05
N MET A 85 9.88 -6.07 -1.30
CA MET A 85 9.77 -5.07 -2.37
C MET A 85 8.31 -4.75 -2.72
N PHE A 86 7.42 -5.73 -2.69
CA PHE A 86 5.97 -5.50 -2.80
C PHE A 86 5.44 -4.58 -1.68
N MET A 87 6.10 -4.57 -0.52
CA MET A 87 5.74 -3.75 0.64
C MET A 87 6.43 -2.38 0.67
N PHE A 88 7.71 -2.33 0.32
CA PHE A 88 8.58 -1.16 0.40
C PHE A 88 8.40 -0.23 -0.80
N MET A 89 8.45 -0.79 -2.01
CA MET A 89 8.13 -0.04 -3.22
C MET A 89 6.63 0.09 -3.36
N GLY A 90 5.88 -0.98 -3.07
CA GLY A 90 4.43 -0.95 -3.23
C GLY A 90 3.63 -0.05 -2.29
N GLY A 91 4.26 0.58 -1.30
CA GLY A 91 3.60 1.52 -0.41
C GLY A 91 2.92 2.68 -1.16
N TRP A 92 3.49 3.16 -2.28
CA TRP A 92 2.92 4.30 -3.00
C TRP A 92 1.59 3.97 -3.67
N TRP A 93 1.54 2.91 -4.48
CA TRP A 93 0.29 2.52 -5.14
C TRP A 93 -0.77 2.06 -4.14
N GLN A 94 -0.38 1.45 -3.02
CA GLN A 94 -1.29 1.08 -1.93
C GLN A 94 -1.92 2.32 -1.26
N VAL A 95 -1.14 3.37 -1.00
CA VAL A 95 -1.65 4.64 -0.45
C VAL A 95 -2.56 5.35 -1.44
N TYR A 96 -2.23 5.34 -2.75
CA TYR A 96 -3.16 5.81 -3.78
C TYR A 96 -4.46 5.02 -3.79
N MET A 97 -4.39 3.70 -3.63
CA MET A 97 -5.57 2.83 -3.62
C MET A 97 -6.44 3.10 -2.40
N ILE A 98 -5.85 3.27 -1.21
CA ILE A 98 -6.53 3.72 0.01
C ILE A 98 -7.24 5.06 -0.22
N GLY A 99 -6.53 6.04 -0.79
CA GLY A 99 -7.09 7.35 -1.10
C GLY A 99 -8.24 7.25 -2.11
N ALA A 100 -8.12 6.38 -3.12
CA ALA A 100 -9.16 6.17 -4.13
C ALA A 100 -10.43 5.55 -3.53
N LEU A 101 -10.29 4.52 -2.70
CA LEU A 101 -11.38 3.88 -1.98
C LEU A 101 -12.10 4.88 -1.06
N ARG A 102 -11.32 5.67 -0.29
CA ARG A 102 -11.87 6.71 0.59
C ARG A 102 -12.58 7.82 -0.17
N ALA A 103 -11.99 8.33 -1.25
CA ALA A 103 -12.59 9.37 -2.09
C ALA A 103 -13.89 8.88 -2.75
N GLY A 104 -13.93 7.60 -3.15
CA GLY A 104 -15.14 6.96 -3.67
C GLY A 104 -16.28 6.92 -2.66
N ARG A 105 -15.98 6.57 -1.41
CA ARG A 105 -16.99 6.52 -0.32
C ARG A 105 -17.41 7.90 0.18
N LEU A 106 -16.49 8.86 0.20
CA LEU A 106 -16.74 10.24 0.64
C LEU A 106 -17.34 11.11 -0.47
N ALA A 107 -17.68 10.55 -1.64
CA ALA A 107 -18.36 11.30 -2.69
C ALA A 107 -19.64 12.01 -2.21
N ASP A 108 -20.33 11.42 -1.22
CA ASP A 108 -21.58 11.93 -0.65
C ASP A 108 -21.37 12.72 0.67
N LYS A 109 -20.17 12.71 1.27
CA LYS A 109 -19.87 13.36 2.56
C LYS A 109 -18.73 14.38 2.44
N ASN A 110 -18.99 15.62 2.84
CA ASN A 110 -18.05 16.72 2.67
C ASN A 110 -17.05 16.83 3.84
N SER A 111 -16.15 15.86 3.99
CA SER A 111 -15.11 15.89 5.04
C SER A 111 -13.69 15.73 4.47
N PRO A 112 -13.05 16.84 4.03
CA PRO A 112 -11.73 16.80 3.38
C PRO A 112 -10.64 16.22 4.29
N LEU A 113 -10.75 16.42 5.62
CA LEU A 113 -9.78 15.91 6.59
C LEU A 113 -9.78 14.37 6.64
N TYR A 114 -10.91 13.71 6.43
CA TYR A 114 -11.01 12.24 6.45
C TYR A 114 -10.39 11.59 5.23
N LEU A 115 -10.24 12.33 4.12
CA LEU A 115 -9.52 11.87 2.95
C LEU A 115 -8.02 12.14 3.10
N TRP A 116 -7.66 13.41 3.29
CA TRP A 116 -6.28 13.86 3.24
C TRP A 116 -5.45 13.49 4.46
N GLY A 117 -6.07 13.42 5.66
CA GLY A 117 -5.37 13.09 6.90
C GLY A 117 -4.67 11.73 6.80
N PRO A 118 -5.39 10.63 6.50
CA PRO A 118 -4.77 9.31 6.34
C PRO A 118 -3.88 9.20 5.11
N PHE A 119 -4.21 9.90 4.01
CA PHE A 119 -3.38 9.90 2.79
C PHE A 119 -2.00 10.52 3.03
N ILE A 120 -1.96 11.71 3.63
CA ILE A 120 -0.70 12.40 3.99
C ILE A 120 -0.02 11.66 5.14
N GLY A 121 -0.78 11.20 6.14
CA GLY A 121 -0.25 10.46 7.28
C GLY A 121 0.49 9.18 6.89
N LEU A 122 -0.07 8.40 5.96
CA LEU A 122 0.60 7.22 5.41
C LEU A 122 1.80 7.59 4.53
N GLY A 123 1.71 8.70 3.78
CA GLY A 123 2.84 9.23 3.02
C GLY A 123 4.03 9.61 3.92
N VAL A 124 3.76 10.29 5.03
CA VAL A 124 4.74 10.59 6.06
C VAL A 124 5.26 9.31 6.70
N PHE A 125 4.38 8.36 7.03
CA PHE A 125 4.77 7.07 7.61
C PHE A 125 5.75 6.31 6.71
N ILE A 126 5.48 6.20 5.41
CA ILE A 126 6.40 5.58 4.44
C ILE A 126 7.72 6.35 4.37
N SER A 127 7.67 7.69 4.31
CA SER A 127 8.85 8.56 4.39
C SER A 127 9.69 8.32 5.65
N LEU A 128 9.04 8.10 6.80
CA LEU A 128 9.68 7.83 8.07
C LEU A 128 10.25 6.41 8.15
N LEU A 129 9.58 5.42 7.56
CA LEU A 129 10.12 4.05 7.49
C LEU A 129 11.40 3.96 6.65
N ILE A 130 11.52 4.82 5.63
CA ILE A 130 12.74 4.98 4.82
C ILE A 130 13.89 5.64 5.64
N LEU A 131 13.60 6.30 6.78
CA LEU A 131 14.60 7.01 7.60
C LEU A 131 15.76 6.16 8.06
N TRP A 132 15.57 4.85 8.18
CA TRP A 132 16.56 3.96 8.78
C TRP A 132 17.63 3.48 7.78
N VAL A 133 17.39 3.60 6.47
CA VAL A 133 18.24 2.98 5.42
C VAL A 133 18.70 3.95 4.33
N SER A 134 18.00 5.08 4.10
CA SER A 134 18.23 5.93 2.92
C SER A 134 18.74 7.36 3.23
N PRO A 135 19.41 8.04 2.28
CA PRO A 135 19.88 9.43 2.40
C PRO A 135 18.78 10.43 2.80
N TRP A 136 19.11 11.39 3.68
CA TRP A 136 18.16 12.36 4.27
C TRP A 136 17.24 13.07 3.25
N ASN A 137 17.76 13.37 2.06
CA ASN A 137 17.02 14.08 1.01
C ASN A 137 15.94 13.21 0.35
N LEU A 138 16.17 11.90 0.24
CA LEU A 138 15.19 10.97 -0.34
C LEU A 138 14.05 10.64 0.64
N LYS A 139 14.23 10.94 1.93
CA LYS A 139 13.24 10.67 2.98
C LYS A 139 11.99 11.51 2.83
N TRP A 140 12.12 12.75 2.35
CA TRP A 140 11.01 13.67 2.20
C TRP A 140 10.29 13.55 0.85
N LEU A 141 10.79 12.69 -0.05
CA LEU A 141 10.23 12.54 -1.38
C LEU A 141 8.78 12.06 -1.33
N SER A 142 8.49 10.99 -0.56
CA SER A 142 7.12 10.46 -0.45
C SER A 142 6.19 11.50 0.18
N ALA A 143 6.53 12.02 1.36
CA ALA A 143 5.73 13.04 2.05
C ALA A 143 5.46 14.28 1.17
N GLY A 144 6.50 14.83 0.53
CA GLY A 144 6.38 15.96 -0.38
C GLY A 144 5.50 15.65 -1.58
N TRP A 145 5.62 14.45 -2.15
CA TRP A 145 4.82 14.00 -3.29
C TRP A 145 3.33 13.83 -2.93
N PHE A 146 3.01 13.21 -1.78
CA PHE A 146 1.63 13.08 -1.31
C PHE A 146 1.01 14.43 -0.94
N ILE A 147 1.77 15.35 -0.33
CA ILE A 147 1.33 16.71 -0.07
C ILE A 147 1.08 17.45 -1.39
N PHE A 148 2.00 17.34 -2.36
CA PHE A 148 1.87 17.96 -3.68
C PHE A 148 0.59 17.50 -4.38
N ILE A 149 0.34 16.19 -4.45
CA ILE A 149 -0.90 15.63 -5.03
C ILE A 149 -2.13 16.19 -4.30
N SER A 150 -2.09 16.22 -2.97
CA SER A 150 -3.19 16.73 -2.15
C SER A 150 -3.50 18.21 -2.42
N VAL A 151 -2.46 19.04 -2.49
CA VAL A 151 -2.58 20.47 -2.76
C VAL A 151 -3.06 20.71 -4.18
N VAL A 152 -2.50 20.03 -5.19
CA VAL A 152 -2.92 20.17 -6.59
C VAL A 152 -4.39 19.81 -6.76
N LEU A 153 -4.81 18.66 -6.23
CA LEU A 153 -6.20 18.22 -6.33
C LEU A 153 -7.16 19.14 -5.57
N HIS A 154 -6.72 19.73 -4.45
CA HIS A 154 -7.49 20.70 -3.68
C HIS A 154 -7.61 22.06 -4.38
N VAL A 155 -6.51 22.61 -4.89
CA VAL A 155 -6.45 23.90 -5.61
C VAL A 155 -7.28 23.85 -6.89
N LEU A 156 -7.22 22.73 -7.62
CA LEU A 156 -8.02 22.50 -8.82
C LEU A 156 -9.51 22.26 -8.53
N LYS A 157 -9.93 22.28 -7.24
CA LYS A 157 -11.31 22.07 -6.78
C LYS A 157 -11.96 20.84 -7.39
N ILE A 158 -11.19 19.76 -7.51
CA ILE A 158 -11.65 18.54 -8.18
C ILE A 158 -12.69 17.85 -7.30
N LYS A 159 -13.82 17.45 -7.90
CA LYS A 159 -14.88 16.69 -7.21
C LYS A 159 -14.33 15.35 -6.70
N GLN A 160 -14.81 14.88 -5.56
CA GLN A 160 -14.38 13.62 -4.93
C GLN A 160 -14.43 12.42 -5.88
N LYS A 161 -15.46 12.31 -6.73
CA LYS A 161 -15.57 11.27 -7.77
C LYS A 161 -14.41 11.29 -8.77
N ASN A 162 -13.94 12.49 -9.13
CA ASN A 162 -12.80 12.66 -10.03
C ASN A 162 -11.48 12.43 -9.29
N ILE A 163 -11.38 12.80 -8.02
CA ILE A 163 -10.22 12.47 -7.16
C ILE A 163 -10.03 10.94 -7.09
N ALA A 164 -11.12 10.20 -6.85
CA ALA A 164 -11.08 8.74 -6.81
C ALA A 164 -10.53 8.14 -8.12
N ARG A 165 -10.98 8.66 -9.28
CA ARG A 165 -10.47 8.23 -10.59
C ARG A 165 -8.99 8.53 -10.78
N VAL A 166 -8.56 9.75 -10.44
CA VAL A 166 -7.15 10.14 -10.55
C VAL A 166 -6.27 9.24 -9.69
N LEU A 167 -6.68 8.98 -8.44
CA LEU A 167 -5.93 8.11 -7.54
C LEU A 167 -5.90 6.66 -8.02
N TRP A 168 -6.99 6.12 -8.58
CA TRP A 168 -6.98 4.80 -9.21
C TRP A 168 -6.02 4.71 -10.41
N VAL A 169 -5.98 5.75 -11.24
CA VAL A 169 -5.03 5.83 -12.36
C VAL A 169 -3.59 5.88 -11.84
N LEU A 170 -3.32 6.71 -10.82
CA LEU A 170 -2.01 6.79 -10.18
C LEU A 170 -1.59 5.46 -9.56
N THR A 171 -2.50 4.74 -8.91
CA THR A 171 -2.27 3.37 -8.42
C THR A 171 -1.80 2.46 -9.55
N GLY A 172 -2.54 2.39 -10.66
CA GLY A 172 -2.20 1.50 -11.77
C GLY A 172 -0.86 1.85 -12.42
N VAL A 173 -0.62 3.14 -12.69
CA VAL A 173 0.65 3.62 -13.28
C VAL A 173 1.82 3.32 -12.36
N THR A 174 1.69 3.63 -11.07
CA THR A 174 2.74 3.43 -10.08
C THR A 174 3.05 1.95 -9.89
N PHE A 175 2.02 1.10 -9.81
CA PHE A 175 2.20 -0.35 -9.74
C PHE A 175 3.00 -0.87 -10.95
N ILE A 176 2.63 -0.47 -12.18
CA ILE A 176 3.32 -0.93 -13.38
C ILE A 176 4.78 -0.45 -13.39
N LEU A 177 5.01 0.85 -13.13
CA LEU A 177 6.36 1.43 -13.14
C LEU A 177 7.27 0.79 -12.09
N GLU A 178 6.76 0.53 -10.88
CA GLU A 178 7.52 -0.14 -9.84
C GLU A 178 7.88 -1.58 -10.21
N ASN A 179 6.96 -2.33 -10.82
CA ASN A 179 7.24 -3.69 -11.27
C ASN A 179 8.27 -3.71 -12.42
N ILE A 180 8.19 -2.76 -13.36
CA ILE A 180 9.20 -2.62 -14.44
C ILE A 180 10.56 -2.27 -13.84
N PHE A 181 10.61 -1.28 -12.94
CA PHE A 181 11.83 -0.87 -12.28
C PHE A 181 12.43 -2.00 -11.45
N PHE A 182 11.58 -2.80 -10.79
CA PHE A 182 11.98 -4.00 -10.08
C PHE A 182 12.64 -5.02 -11.01
N LEU A 183 11.99 -5.40 -12.12
CA LEU A 183 12.56 -6.35 -13.08
C LEU A 183 13.90 -5.85 -13.61
N TRP A 184 14.01 -4.54 -13.86
CA TRP A 184 15.25 -3.93 -14.31
C TRP A 184 16.37 -4.01 -13.26
N ILE A 185 16.07 -3.73 -11.98
CA ILE A 185 17.05 -3.91 -10.88
C ILE A 185 17.45 -5.38 -10.75
N GLU A 186 16.49 -6.31 -10.79
CA GLU A 186 16.79 -7.74 -10.68
C GLU A 186 17.68 -8.23 -11.84
N THR A 187 17.54 -7.67 -13.04
CA THR A 187 18.41 -8.03 -14.18
C THR A 187 19.83 -7.45 -14.10
N LEU A 188 20.07 -6.41 -13.29
CA LEU A 188 21.37 -5.76 -13.13
C LEU A 188 22.23 -6.35 -12.00
N VAL A 189 21.62 -7.13 -11.09
CA VAL A 189 22.25 -7.72 -9.90
C VAL A 189 22.46 -9.22 -10.10
#